data_AF-A0A9P6VDK5-F1
#
_entry.id   AF-A0A9P6VDK5-F1
#
_cell.length_a   1.000
_cell.length_b   1.000
_cell.length_c   1.000
_cell.angle_alpha   90.00
_cell.angle_beta   90.00
_cell.angle_gamma   90.00
#
_symmetry.space_group_name_H-M   'P 1'
#
loop_
_entity.id
_entity.type
_entity.pdbx_description
1 polymer ?
#
loop_
_entity_poly.entity_id
_entity_poly.type
_entity_poly.pdbx_seq_one_letter_code
_entity_poly.pdbx_strand_id
1 'polypeptide(L)'
;MDGPTSSTIATLSEPSDKPTILLLSLAAEDLFNSRYAHLINSLNERAQLKKAKTTAGAARFLESNTPKAIIITDQGLTQPANQGVIEKVITYVRGGGLAIVGLHFPSHITGPAFKAFFRRFGLPWEPAELTRREVRFNVGCELPSGATPIAVKSYTTKVLHVKNALPREKIIVPVNTSTQVAVAGAKVGDGFVVYAGDVEPGENSNMVLLSLCGL
;
A
#
# COMPACT_ATOMS: atom_id res chain seq x y z
N MET A 1 -6.14 49.46 -41.66
CA MET A 1 -5.80 48.08 -42.01
C MET A 1 -5.40 47.41 -40.71
N ASP A 2 -6.40 46.97 -39.97
CA ASP A 2 -6.25 46.39 -38.63
C ASP A 2 -6.10 44.87 -38.77
N GLY A 3 -5.06 44.33 -38.14
CA GLY A 3 -4.77 42.89 -38.14
C GLY A 3 -5.72 42.10 -37.23
N PRO A 4 -5.85 40.77 -37.44
CA PRO A 4 -6.67 39.95 -36.57
C PRO A 4 -5.91 39.56 -35.30
N THR A 5 -6.49 39.91 -34.15
CA THR A 5 -6.15 39.41 -32.82
C THR A 5 -6.51 37.93 -32.73
N SER A 6 -5.50 37.07 -32.58
CA SER A 6 -5.69 35.65 -32.27
C SER A 6 -5.89 35.50 -30.77
N SER A 7 -7.11 35.14 -30.36
CA SER A 7 -7.46 34.84 -28.98
C SER A 7 -7.06 33.41 -28.62
N THR A 8 -6.02 33.28 -27.79
CA THR A 8 -5.63 32.01 -27.15
C THR A 8 -6.67 31.62 -26.09
N ILE A 9 -7.42 30.55 -26.34
CA ILE A 9 -8.25 29.92 -25.31
C ILE A 9 -7.31 29.15 -24.38
N ALA A 10 -7.20 29.60 -23.14
CA ALA A 10 -6.60 28.81 -22.07
C ALA A 10 -7.54 27.64 -21.74
N THR A 11 -7.14 26.42 -22.11
CA THR A 11 -7.78 25.19 -21.61
C THR A 11 -7.55 25.11 -20.10
N LEU A 12 -8.57 25.49 -19.32
CA LEU A 12 -8.69 25.15 -17.91
C LEU A 12 -8.92 23.64 -17.84
N SER A 13 -7.95 22.90 -17.29
CA SER A 13 -8.11 21.47 -17.01
C SER A 13 -9.19 21.29 -15.94
N GLU A 14 -10.23 20.51 -16.22
CA GLU A 14 -11.24 20.18 -15.23
C GLU A 14 -10.62 19.50 -13.99
N PRO A 15 -11.15 19.75 -12.78
CA PRO A 15 -10.70 19.06 -11.58
C PRO A 15 -10.91 17.55 -11.77
N SER A 16 -9.82 16.80 -11.70
CA SER A 16 -9.85 15.34 -11.82
C SER A 16 -10.52 14.72 -10.60
N ASP A 17 -11.72 14.17 -10.74
CA ASP A 17 -12.46 13.38 -9.73
C ASP A 17 -11.72 12.11 -9.23
N LYS A 18 -10.57 11.78 -9.83
CA LYS A 18 -9.76 10.63 -9.43
C LYS A 18 -9.32 10.72 -7.96
N PRO A 19 -9.45 9.63 -7.18
CA PRO A 19 -9.00 9.61 -5.79
C PRO A 19 -7.49 9.81 -5.69
N THR A 20 -7.04 10.38 -4.58
CA THR A 20 -5.60 10.54 -4.32
C THR A 20 -5.03 9.30 -3.62
N ILE A 21 -3.92 8.76 -4.12
CA ILE A 21 -3.13 7.71 -3.46
C ILE A 21 -1.76 8.29 -3.10
N LEU A 22 -1.35 8.12 -1.85
CA LEU A 22 -0.02 8.52 -1.39
C LEU A 22 0.93 7.33 -1.41
N LEU A 23 1.99 7.39 -2.21
CA LEU A 23 3.16 6.53 -2.03
C LEU A 23 4.11 7.17 -1.03
N LEU A 24 4.32 6.50 0.10
CA LEU A 24 5.19 6.96 1.17
C LEU A 24 6.49 6.15 1.18
N SER A 25 7.57 6.80 0.76
CA SER A 25 8.86 6.18 0.46
C SER A 25 10.01 6.90 1.16
N LEU A 26 10.17 6.72 2.48
CA LEU A 26 11.14 7.49 3.28
C LEU A 26 12.54 6.88 3.30
N ALA A 27 12.71 5.71 2.69
CA ALA A 27 13.99 5.09 2.38
C ALA A 27 14.05 4.75 0.88
N ALA A 28 13.57 5.67 0.03
CA ALA A 28 13.41 5.43 -1.40
C ALA A 28 14.73 5.07 -2.09
N GLU A 29 14.67 4.02 -2.92
CA GLU A 29 15.76 3.60 -3.80
C GLU A 29 15.47 3.98 -5.25
N ASP A 30 16.53 4.18 -6.03
CA ASP A 30 16.45 4.64 -7.43
C ASP A 30 15.67 3.67 -8.33
N LEU A 31 15.76 2.36 -8.07
CA LEU A 31 15.13 1.32 -8.87
C LEU A 31 13.64 1.10 -8.57
N PHE A 32 13.07 1.82 -7.61
CA PHE A 32 11.66 1.62 -7.23
C PHE A 32 10.72 1.84 -8.42
N ASN A 33 10.92 2.92 -9.20
CA ASN A 33 10.02 3.26 -10.31
C ASN A 33 10.09 2.23 -11.45
N SER A 34 11.29 1.74 -11.78
CA SER A 34 11.44 0.74 -12.85
C SER A 34 10.90 -0.62 -12.42
N ARG A 35 11.15 -1.03 -11.17
CA ARG A 35 10.67 -2.31 -10.61
C ARG A 35 9.14 -2.38 -10.56
N TYR A 36 8.47 -1.29 -10.21
CA TYR A 36 7.00 -1.24 -10.08
C TYR A 36 6.32 -0.45 -11.20
N ALA A 37 6.94 -0.29 -12.37
CA ALA A 37 6.43 0.53 -13.46
C ALA A 37 4.98 0.16 -13.83
N HIS A 38 4.67 -1.14 -13.98
CA HIS A 38 3.32 -1.60 -14.29
C HIS A 38 2.27 -1.22 -13.24
N LEU A 39 2.60 -1.37 -11.95
CA LEU A 39 1.72 -0.97 -10.86
C LEU A 39 1.54 0.56 -10.83
N ILE A 40 2.64 1.31 -10.95
CA ILE A 40 2.63 2.77 -10.93
C ILE A 40 1.80 3.33 -12.09
N ASN A 41 1.93 2.76 -13.29
CA ASN A 41 1.14 3.14 -14.45
C ASN A 41 -0.35 2.85 -14.20
N SER A 42 -0.67 1.64 -13.72
CA SER A 42 -2.05 1.25 -13.40
C SER A 42 -2.70 2.15 -12.33
N LEU A 43 -1.92 2.58 -11.33
CA LEU A 43 -2.35 3.54 -10.32
C LEU A 43 -2.58 4.93 -10.93
N ASN A 44 -1.65 5.45 -11.73
CA ASN A 44 -1.78 6.77 -12.38
C ASN A 44 -2.98 6.86 -13.35
N GLU A 45 -3.33 5.75 -14.00
CA GLU A 45 -4.51 5.69 -14.86
C GLU A 45 -5.80 5.91 -14.06
N ARG A 46 -5.86 5.46 -12.80
CA ARG A 46 -7.08 5.37 -11.98
C ARG A 46 -7.13 6.34 -10.81
N ALA A 47 -5.99 6.94 -10.44
CA ALA A 47 -5.82 7.76 -9.25
C ALA A 47 -4.83 8.91 -9.48
N GLN A 48 -4.95 9.97 -8.68
CA GLN A 48 -3.90 10.97 -8.56
C GLN A 48 -2.81 10.44 -7.63
N LEU A 49 -1.65 10.10 -8.19
CA LEU A 49 -0.54 9.55 -7.40
C LEU A 49 0.33 10.69 -6.84
N LYS A 50 0.45 10.74 -5.51
CA LYS A 50 1.38 11.63 -4.81
C LYS A 50 2.51 10.79 -4.22
N LYS A 51 3.74 11.29 -4.29
CA LYS A 51 4.92 10.61 -3.74
C LYS A 51 5.55 11.48 -2.66
N ALA A 52 5.71 10.95 -1.45
CA ALA A 52 6.44 11.60 -0.38
C ALA A 52 7.73 10.82 -0.09
N LYS A 53 8.87 11.48 -0.33
CA LYS A 53 10.22 10.90 -0.16
C LYS A 53 10.99 11.43 1.04
N THR A 54 10.43 12.44 1.72
CA THR A 54 11.08 13.10 2.86
C THR A 54 10.09 13.19 4.01
N THR A 55 10.62 13.18 5.23
CA THR A 55 9.83 13.31 6.47
C THR A 55 8.94 14.56 6.44
N ALA A 56 9.51 15.71 6.09
CA ALA A 56 8.79 16.98 5.99
C ALA A 56 7.72 16.96 4.88
N GLY A 57 8.03 16.38 3.72
CA GLY A 57 7.08 16.25 2.62
C GLY A 57 5.88 15.38 2.98
N ALA A 58 6.13 14.25 3.66
CA ALA A 58 5.08 13.36 4.14
C ALA A 58 4.20 14.02 5.21
N ALA A 59 4.82 14.67 6.21
CA ALA A 59 4.10 15.36 7.27
C ALA A 59 3.18 16.45 6.72
N ARG A 60 3.71 17.35 5.88
CA ARG A 60 2.94 18.42 5.24
C ARG A 60 1.80 17.88 4.37
N PHE A 61 2.02 16.79 3.64
CA PHE A 61 0.95 16.19 2.84
C PHE A 61 -0.19 15.68 3.73
N LEU A 62 0.12 14.93 4.79
CA LEU A 62 -0.86 14.34 5.71
C LEU A 62 -1.57 15.38 6.60
N GLU A 63 -1.05 16.59 6.73
CA GLU A 63 -1.70 17.69 7.46
C GLU A 63 -2.81 18.36 6.66
N SER A 64 -2.71 18.38 5.33
CA SER A 64 -3.63 19.13 4.47
C SER A 64 -4.47 18.25 3.55
N ASN A 65 -4.26 16.92 3.56
CA ASN A 65 -4.90 16.00 2.64
C ASN A 65 -5.30 14.70 3.35
N THR A 66 -6.42 14.12 2.92
CA THR A 66 -6.85 12.78 3.31
C THR A 66 -6.87 11.90 2.07
N PRO A 67 -5.78 11.15 1.78
CA PRO A 67 -5.76 10.27 0.61
C PRO A 67 -6.73 9.09 0.78
N LYS A 68 -7.16 8.51 -0.34
CA LYS A 68 -7.96 7.26 -0.34
C LYS A 68 -7.19 6.10 0.28
N ALA A 69 -5.89 6.02 0.00
CA ALA A 69 -4.98 5.08 0.64
C ALA A 69 -3.56 5.64 0.72
N ILE A 70 -2.81 5.16 1.72
CA ILE A 70 -1.37 5.34 1.84
C ILE A 70 -0.70 3.99 1.54
N ILE A 71 0.13 3.92 0.51
CA ILE A 71 0.99 2.77 0.24
C ILE A 71 2.38 3.08 0.80
N ILE A 72 2.74 2.39 1.87
CA ILE A 72 4.05 2.45 2.54
C ILE A 72 4.96 1.49 1.79
N THR A 73 5.92 2.06 1.06
CA THR A 73 6.65 1.32 0.04
C THR A 73 7.94 0.69 0.56
N ASP A 74 8.46 1.19 1.67
CA ASP A 74 9.77 0.81 2.23
C ASP A 74 9.79 0.93 3.76
N GLN A 75 10.88 0.43 4.35
CA GLN A 75 11.13 0.40 5.80
C GLN A 75 11.39 1.78 6.42
N GLY A 76 11.37 2.89 5.66
CA GLY A 76 11.74 4.20 6.17
C GLY A 76 10.94 4.63 7.40
N LEU A 77 9.66 4.25 7.50
CA LEU A 77 8.81 4.53 8.68
C LEU A 77 9.24 3.79 9.96
N THR A 78 10.13 2.81 9.89
CA THR A 78 10.66 2.14 11.09
C THR A 78 11.80 2.91 11.74
N GLN A 79 12.33 3.93 11.06
CA GLN A 79 13.44 4.73 11.56
C GLN A 79 12.96 5.76 12.61
N PRO A 80 13.67 5.93 13.74
CA PRO A 80 13.29 6.90 14.78
C PRO A 80 13.11 8.33 14.26
N ALA A 81 13.91 8.75 13.27
CA ALA A 81 13.80 10.07 12.64
C ALA A 81 12.43 10.33 11.97
N ASN A 82 11.68 9.28 11.66
CA ASN A 82 10.38 9.36 11.00
C ASN A 82 9.19 9.19 11.96
N GLN A 83 9.43 9.23 13.28
CA GLN A 83 8.42 9.03 14.34
C GLN A 83 7.15 9.86 14.13
N GLY A 84 7.29 11.16 13.85
CA GLY A 84 6.12 12.03 13.65
C GLY A 84 5.28 11.65 12.42
N VAL A 85 5.88 11.06 11.39
CA VAL A 85 5.15 10.63 10.19
C VAL A 85 4.36 9.36 10.47
N ILE A 86 4.94 8.37 11.14
CA ILE A 86 4.23 7.14 11.50
C ILE A 86 3.09 7.40 12.50
N GLU A 87 3.23 8.36 13.42
CA GLU A 87 2.13 8.80 14.28
C GLU A 87 0.95 9.40 13.48
N LYS A 88 1.25 10.20 12.46
CA LYS A 88 0.22 10.71 11.53
C LYS A 88 -0.44 9.58 10.73
N VAL A 89 0.32 8.59 10.26
CA VAL A 89 -0.23 7.42 9.56
C VAL A 89 -1.14 6.60 10.49
N ILE A 90 -0.74 6.36 11.74
CA ILE A 90 -1.57 5.66 12.73
C ILE A 90 -2.85 6.43 13.00
N THR A 91 -2.77 7.76 13.14
CA THR A 91 -3.94 8.63 13.32
C THR A 91 -4.88 8.56 12.12
N TYR A 92 -4.34 8.65 10.90
CA TYR A 92 -5.09 8.50 9.65
C TYR A 92 -5.82 7.15 9.57
N VAL A 93 -5.13 6.05 9.86
CA VAL A 93 -5.74 4.71 9.87
C VAL A 93 -6.83 4.62 10.93
N ARG A 94 -6.55 5.04 12.17
CA ARG A 94 -7.54 4.96 13.25
C ARG A 94 -8.81 5.78 12.96
N GLY A 95 -8.70 6.85 12.18
CA GLY A 95 -9.81 7.68 11.72
C GLY A 95 -10.53 7.20 10.46
N GLY A 96 -10.29 5.96 9.98
CA GLY A 96 -10.99 5.40 8.82
C GLY A 96 -10.12 5.18 7.58
N GLY A 97 -8.85 5.60 7.61
CA GLY A 97 -7.93 5.50 6.48
C GLY A 97 -7.43 4.08 6.19
N LEU A 98 -6.94 3.87 4.96
CA LEU A 98 -6.30 2.63 4.52
C LEU A 98 -4.79 2.79 4.39
N ALA A 99 -4.01 2.01 5.14
CA ALA A 99 -2.57 1.90 4.95
C ALA A 99 -2.21 0.51 4.40
N ILE A 100 -1.48 0.46 3.28
CA ILE A 100 -0.95 -0.77 2.69
C ILE A 100 0.57 -0.75 2.78
N VAL A 101 1.15 -1.73 3.46
CA VAL A 101 2.60 -1.90 3.65
C VAL A 101 3.07 -2.98 2.70
N GLY A 102 3.98 -2.67 1.76
CA GLY A 102 4.44 -3.65 0.78
C GLY A 102 5.56 -3.12 -0.10
N LEU A 103 5.67 -3.67 -1.31
CA LEU A 103 6.68 -3.28 -2.32
C LEU A 103 8.12 -3.56 -1.85
N HIS A 104 8.96 -2.55 -1.62
CA HIS A 104 10.32 -2.77 -1.11
C HIS A 104 10.34 -3.14 0.38
N PHE A 105 9.28 -2.83 1.14
CA PHE A 105 9.24 -3.08 2.59
C PHE A 105 9.62 -4.52 2.96
N PRO A 106 9.02 -5.58 2.38
CA PRO A 106 9.32 -6.96 2.76
C PRO A 106 10.76 -7.38 2.46
N SER A 107 11.43 -6.76 1.49
CA SER A 107 12.81 -7.07 1.12
C SER A 107 13.86 -6.40 2.01
N HIS A 108 13.51 -5.30 2.69
CA HIS A 108 14.48 -4.45 3.40
C HIS A 108 14.25 -4.36 4.91
N ILE A 109 13.15 -4.94 5.40
CA ILE A 109 12.82 -4.94 6.82
C ILE A 109 13.52 -6.08 7.57
N THR A 110 14.05 -5.80 8.77
CA THR A 110 14.57 -6.86 9.66
C THR A 110 13.44 -7.46 10.49
N GLY A 111 13.62 -8.71 10.94
CA GLY A 111 12.61 -9.39 11.77
C GLY A 111 12.18 -8.60 13.02
N PRO A 112 13.10 -8.07 13.83
CA PRO A 112 12.76 -7.22 14.97
C PRO A 112 12.02 -5.93 14.58
N ALA A 113 12.47 -5.24 13.52
CA ALA A 113 11.84 -4.00 13.07
C ALA A 113 10.42 -4.23 12.51
N PHE A 114 10.19 -5.34 11.80
CA PHE A 114 8.86 -5.77 11.35
C PHE A 114 7.90 -5.88 12.53
N LYS A 115 8.28 -6.63 13.56
CA LYS A 115 7.44 -6.85 14.75
C LYS A 115 7.16 -5.53 15.47
N ALA A 116 8.20 -4.71 15.67
CA ALA A 116 8.06 -3.41 16.31
C ALA A 116 7.12 -2.48 15.52
N PHE A 117 7.19 -2.50 14.19
CA PHE A 117 6.34 -1.70 13.32
C PHE A 117 4.85 -2.07 13.45
N PHE A 118 4.48 -3.35 13.27
CA PHE A 118 3.08 -3.77 13.34
C PHE A 118 2.49 -3.70 14.75
N ARG A 119 3.30 -3.83 15.81
CA ARG A 119 2.87 -3.58 17.19
C ARG A 119 2.37 -2.16 17.43
N ARG A 120 2.83 -1.16 16.67
CA ARG A 120 2.32 0.23 16.76
C ARG A 120 0.85 0.34 16.37
N PHE A 121 0.39 -0.57 15.51
CA PHE A 121 -1.01 -0.70 15.10
C PHE A 121 -1.80 -1.67 16.01
N GLY A 122 -1.17 -2.23 17.05
CA GLY A 122 -1.77 -3.24 17.93
C GLY A 122 -1.82 -4.65 17.32
N LEU A 123 -1.07 -4.90 16.23
CA LEU A 123 -1.11 -6.16 15.50
C LEU A 123 0.00 -7.11 15.98
N PRO A 124 -0.31 -8.39 16.29
CA PRO A 124 0.67 -9.37 16.78
C PRO A 124 1.47 -10.03 15.64
N TRP A 125 1.39 -9.47 14.43
CA TRP A 125 1.98 -10.02 13.22
C TRP A 125 3.50 -10.12 13.34
N GLU A 126 4.02 -11.28 12.93
CA GLU A 126 5.45 -11.56 12.90
C GLU A 126 5.84 -12.06 11.51
N PRO A 127 7.08 -11.79 11.05
CA PRO A 127 7.56 -12.36 9.82
C PRO A 127 7.74 -13.87 9.99
N ALA A 128 7.52 -14.60 8.90
CA ALA A 128 7.66 -16.03 8.83
C ALA A 128 8.57 -16.40 7.64
N GLU A 129 8.21 -17.39 6.83
CA GLU A 129 9.08 -17.87 5.75
C GLU A 129 9.10 -16.89 4.55
N LEU A 130 10.30 -16.60 4.05
CA LEU A 130 10.49 -16.02 2.72
C LEU A 130 10.60 -17.15 1.70
N THR A 131 9.51 -17.43 0.99
CA THR A 131 9.45 -18.58 0.08
C THR A 131 8.49 -18.35 -1.07
N ARG A 132 8.71 -19.06 -2.17
CA ARG A 132 7.83 -19.05 -3.33
C ARG A 132 6.73 -20.09 -3.17
N ARG A 133 5.47 -19.66 -3.26
CA ARG A 133 4.29 -20.50 -3.07
C ARG A 133 3.21 -20.13 -4.07
N GLU A 134 2.38 -21.10 -4.41
CA GLU A 134 1.07 -20.82 -4.98
C GLU A 134 0.16 -20.28 -3.88
N VAL A 135 -0.47 -19.13 -4.14
CA VAL A 135 -1.36 -18.42 -3.24
C VAL A 135 -2.70 -18.17 -3.91
N ARG A 136 -3.75 -17.98 -3.12
CA ARG A 136 -5.12 -17.70 -3.58
C ARG A 136 -5.84 -16.74 -2.65
N PHE A 137 -6.90 -16.13 -3.16
CA PHE A 137 -7.81 -15.33 -2.34
C PHE A 137 -8.56 -16.19 -1.31
N ASN A 138 -8.72 -15.67 -0.10
CA ASN A 138 -9.49 -16.28 0.97
C ASN A 138 -10.84 -15.57 1.11
N VAL A 139 -11.91 -16.21 0.66
CA VAL A 139 -13.27 -15.65 0.71
C VAL A 139 -13.80 -15.34 2.11
N GLY A 140 -13.19 -15.92 3.16
CA GLY A 140 -13.58 -15.67 4.55
C GLY A 140 -12.85 -14.51 5.22
N CYS A 141 -12.07 -13.71 4.48
CA CYS A 141 -11.36 -12.56 5.03
C CYS A 141 -12.23 -11.31 5.14
N GLU A 142 -11.82 -10.40 6.01
CA GLU A 142 -12.30 -9.02 6.02
C GLU A 142 -11.46 -8.18 5.05
N LEU A 143 -12.11 -7.29 4.30
CA LEU A 143 -11.47 -6.38 3.35
C LEU A 143 -11.69 -4.92 3.79
N PRO A 144 -10.77 -4.00 3.42
CA PRO A 144 -10.97 -2.58 3.71
C PRO A 144 -12.24 -2.05 3.02
N SER A 145 -12.84 -1.04 3.65
CA SER A 145 -14.02 -0.37 3.08
C SER A 145 -13.70 0.19 1.69
N GLY A 146 -14.60 -0.04 0.73
CA GLY A 146 -14.44 0.40 -0.65
C GLY A 146 -13.52 -0.46 -1.51
N ALA A 147 -12.98 -1.57 -1.00
CA ALA A 147 -12.26 -2.55 -1.83
C ALA A 147 -13.18 -3.13 -2.92
N THR A 148 -12.62 -3.37 -4.10
CA THR A 148 -13.30 -4.09 -5.19
C THR A 148 -13.02 -5.59 -5.09
N PRO A 149 -13.82 -6.44 -5.76
CA PRO A 149 -13.60 -7.90 -5.73
C PRO A 149 -12.20 -8.28 -6.23
N ILE A 150 -11.47 -9.04 -5.41
CA ILE A 150 -10.14 -9.56 -5.80
C ILE A 150 -10.33 -10.73 -6.76
N ALA A 151 -10.29 -10.46 -8.06
CA ALA A 151 -10.55 -11.43 -9.13
C ALA A 151 -9.30 -12.28 -9.51
N VAL A 152 -8.55 -12.77 -8.52
CA VAL A 152 -7.41 -13.69 -8.75
C VAL A 152 -7.79 -15.10 -8.28
N LYS A 153 -7.60 -16.10 -9.15
CA LYS A 153 -7.87 -17.52 -8.80
C LYS A 153 -6.80 -18.05 -7.86
N SER A 154 -5.64 -18.37 -8.43
CA SER A 154 -4.39 -18.67 -7.73
C SER A 154 -3.22 -18.24 -8.60
N TYR A 155 -2.09 -17.95 -7.98
CA TYR A 155 -0.87 -17.57 -8.68
C TYR A 155 0.35 -17.89 -7.83
N THR A 156 1.49 -18.08 -8.48
CA THR A 156 2.76 -18.31 -7.78
C THR A 156 3.50 -16.99 -7.58
N THR A 157 3.93 -16.70 -6.36
CA THR A 157 4.74 -15.53 -6.04
C THR A 157 5.74 -15.84 -4.92
N LYS A 158 6.81 -15.06 -4.82
CA LYS A 158 7.80 -15.12 -3.74
C LYS A 158 7.42 -14.10 -2.67
N VAL A 159 7.14 -14.58 -1.46
CA VAL A 159 6.55 -13.75 -0.41
C VAL A 159 7.29 -13.95 0.90
N LEU A 160 7.56 -12.85 1.60
CA LEU A 160 7.82 -12.88 3.03
C LEU A 160 6.47 -13.02 3.74
N HIS A 161 6.19 -14.21 4.24
CA HIS A 161 4.89 -14.49 4.86
C HIS A 161 4.80 -13.88 6.26
N VAL A 162 3.56 -13.73 6.74
CA VAL A 162 3.24 -13.35 8.11
C VAL A 162 2.59 -14.50 8.85
N LYS A 163 2.95 -14.66 10.12
CA LYS A 163 2.24 -15.52 11.09
C LYS A 163 1.52 -14.67 12.14
N ASN A 164 0.68 -15.32 12.94
CA ASN A 164 -0.16 -14.71 13.97
C ASN A 164 -1.28 -13.78 13.44
N ALA A 165 -1.54 -13.77 12.13
CA ALA A 165 -2.74 -13.17 11.59
C ALA A 165 -3.98 -14.04 11.93
N LEU A 166 -5.07 -13.42 12.38
CA LEU A 166 -6.33 -14.10 12.65
C LEU A 166 -6.94 -14.65 11.35
N PRO A 167 -7.81 -15.67 11.38
CA PRO A 167 -8.41 -16.23 10.16
C PRO A 167 -9.05 -15.19 9.22
N ARG A 168 -9.79 -14.21 9.79
CA ARG A 168 -10.39 -13.10 9.03
C ARG A 168 -9.36 -12.10 8.48
N GLU A 169 -8.15 -12.08 9.04
CA GLU A 169 -7.10 -11.16 8.58
C GLU A 169 -6.33 -11.72 7.39
N LYS A 170 -6.58 -12.97 6.99
CA LYS A 170 -5.80 -13.63 5.95
C LYS A 170 -6.42 -13.39 4.58
N ILE A 171 -5.97 -12.41 3.82
CA ILE A 171 -6.55 -12.03 2.52
C ILE A 171 -6.08 -12.96 1.40
N ILE A 172 -4.76 -13.12 1.26
CA ILE A 172 -4.15 -14.02 0.27
C ILE A 172 -3.38 -15.11 1.01
N VAL A 173 -3.86 -16.35 0.93
CA VAL A 173 -3.33 -17.51 1.66
C VAL A 173 -2.59 -18.45 0.72
N PRO A 174 -1.53 -19.14 1.18
CA PRO A 174 -0.96 -20.25 0.45
C PRO A 174 -1.99 -21.38 0.24
N VAL A 175 -1.94 -22.05 -0.91
CA VAL A 175 -2.90 -23.13 -1.23
C VAL A 175 -2.77 -24.32 -0.28
N ASN A 176 -1.55 -24.64 0.17
CA ASN A 176 -1.23 -25.85 0.94
C ASN A 176 -0.82 -25.61 2.41
N THR A 177 -0.96 -24.39 2.93
CA THR A 177 -0.66 -24.09 4.34
C THR A 177 -1.56 -22.99 4.89
N SER A 178 -2.04 -23.18 6.12
CA SER A 178 -2.98 -22.26 6.78
C SER A 178 -2.35 -21.44 7.91
N THR A 179 -1.10 -21.72 8.30
CA THR A 179 -0.46 -21.10 9.48
C THR A 179 0.15 -19.74 9.18
N GLN A 180 0.49 -19.48 7.93
CA GLN A 180 1.10 -18.23 7.47
C GLN A 180 0.30 -17.65 6.31
N VAL A 181 0.48 -16.36 6.02
CA VAL A 181 -0.28 -15.63 5.01
C VAL A 181 0.62 -14.73 4.17
N ALA A 182 0.30 -14.61 2.88
CA ALA A 182 1.03 -13.77 1.94
C ALA A 182 0.58 -12.31 1.97
N VAL A 183 -0.72 -12.08 2.13
CA VAL A 183 -1.31 -10.74 2.35
C VAL A 183 -2.20 -10.79 3.57
N ALA A 184 -1.84 -10.03 4.60
CA ALA A 184 -2.61 -9.89 5.84
C ALA A 184 -3.31 -8.54 5.87
N GLY A 185 -4.52 -8.46 6.41
CA GLY A 185 -5.27 -7.21 6.55
C GLY A 185 -6.09 -7.19 7.84
N ALA A 186 -6.03 -6.12 8.62
CA ALA A 186 -6.75 -6.01 9.88
C ALA A 186 -7.34 -4.61 10.08
N LYS A 187 -8.51 -4.58 10.72
CA LYS A 187 -9.14 -3.35 11.19
C LYS A 187 -8.33 -2.74 12.34
N VAL A 188 -8.08 -1.43 12.27
CA VAL A 188 -7.36 -0.68 13.30
C VAL A 188 -8.08 0.66 13.52
N GLY A 189 -8.78 0.78 14.65
CA GLY A 189 -9.77 1.86 14.83
C GLY A 189 -10.88 1.72 13.80
N ASP A 190 -11.21 2.80 13.10
CA ASP A 190 -12.22 2.80 12.05
C ASP A 190 -11.67 2.46 10.66
N GLY A 191 -10.35 2.41 10.50
CA GLY A 191 -9.69 2.10 9.22
C GLY A 191 -9.03 0.73 9.19
N PHE A 192 -8.05 0.58 8.31
CA PHE A 192 -7.51 -0.73 7.96
C PHE A 192 -6.01 -0.67 7.64
N VAL A 193 -5.27 -1.69 8.10
CA VAL A 193 -3.86 -1.91 7.76
C VAL A 193 -3.73 -3.20 6.99
N VAL A 194 -3.06 -3.13 5.84
CA VAL A 194 -2.69 -4.30 5.04
C VAL A 194 -1.19 -4.45 5.01
N TYR A 195 -0.70 -5.68 5.11
CA TYR A 195 0.65 -6.07 4.72
C TYR A 195 0.58 -6.94 3.46
N ALA A 196 1.32 -6.57 2.41
CA ALA A 196 1.51 -7.34 1.21
C ALA A 196 2.98 -7.77 1.10
N GLY A 197 3.24 -9.06 1.32
CA GLY A 197 4.61 -9.58 1.48
C GLY A 197 5.34 -9.92 0.21
N ASP A 198 4.76 -9.66 -0.96
CA ASP A 198 5.38 -9.95 -2.25
C ASP A 198 6.69 -9.17 -2.41
N VAL A 199 7.78 -9.89 -2.69
CA VAL A 199 9.10 -9.30 -2.96
C VAL A 199 9.39 -9.20 -4.45
N GLU A 200 8.53 -9.76 -5.31
CA GLU A 200 8.68 -9.78 -6.76
C GLU A 200 7.44 -9.18 -7.43
N PRO A 201 7.56 -8.06 -8.17
CA PRO A 201 6.41 -7.47 -8.86
C PRO A 201 5.77 -8.48 -9.83
N GLY A 202 4.43 -8.52 -9.86
CA GLY A 202 3.68 -9.38 -10.75
C GLY A 202 2.26 -8.88 -10.94
N GLU A 203 1.65 -9.18 -12.10
CA GLU A 203 0.32 -8.67 -12.48
C GLU A 203 -0.75 -9.02 -11.45
N ASN A 204 -0.78 -10.27 -10.97
CA ASN A 204 -1.76 -10.68 -9.95
C ASN A 204 -1.58 -9.93 -8.63
N SER A 205 -0.34 -9.71 -8.19
CA SER A 205 -0.07 -8.92 -6.97
C SER A 205 -0.42 -7.44 -7.16
N ASN A 206 -0.22 -6.89 -8.36
CA ASN A 206 -0.68 -5.54 -8.69
C ASN A 206 -2.21 -5.45 -8.64
N MET A 207 -2.92 -6.45 -9.18
CA MET A 207 -4.38 -6.53 -9.13
C MET A 207 -4.90 -6.60 -7.70
N VAL A 208 -4.23 -7.34 -6.80
CA VAL A 208 -4.56 -7.36 -5.37
C VAL A 208 -4.44 -5.96 -4.77
N LEU A 209 -3.33 -5.24 -5.02
CA LEU A 209 -3.13 -3.89 -4.49
C LEU A 209 -4.14 -2.86 -5.04
N LEU A 210 -4.47 -2.92 -6.33
CA LEU A 210 -5.49 -2.09 -6.95
C LEU A 210 -6.87 -2.38 -6.34
N SER A 211 -7.21 -3.66 -6.18
CA SER A 211 -8.49 -4.07 -5.62
C SER A 211 -8.67 -3.58 -4.18
N LEU A 212 -7.61 -3.67 -3.36
CA LEU A 212 -7.60 -3.15 -2.00
C LEU A 212 -7.77 -1.64 -1.94
N CYS A 213 -7.21 -0.91 -2.93
CA CYS A 213 -7.44 0.53 -3.08
C CYS A 213 -8.83 0.87 -3.65
N GLY A 214 -9.63 -0.12 -4.02
CA GLY A 214 -10.92 0.06 -4.69
C GLY A 214 -10.79 0.73 -6.05
N LEU A 215 -9.80 0.29 -6.84
CA LEU A 215 -9.47 0.77 -8.18
C LEU A 215 -9.59 -0.35 -9.22
#